data_AF-A0A4Y9QEZ1-F1
#
_entry.id   AF-A0A4Y9QEZ1-F1
#
_cell.length_a   1.000
_cell.length_b   1.000
_cell.length_c   1.000
_cell.angle_alpha   90.00
_cell.angle_beta   90.00
_cell.angle_gamma   90.00
#
_symmetry.space_group_name_H-M   'P 1'
#
loop_
_entity.id
_entity.type
_entity.pdbx_description
1 polymer ?
#
loop_
_entity_poly.entity_id
_entity_poly.type
_entity_poly.pdbx_seq_one_letter_code
_entity_poly.pdbx_strand_id
1 'polypeptide(L)'
;MSAPERPEPSDPARSATPGPLPDGWESIYGWLVALTPTTTAAEALTAEVCRRLASGPPPWLAGRPASKQHQFFAVQVVLEARGVLAGRPR
;
A
#
# COMPACT_ATOMS: atom_id res chain seq x y z
N MET A 1 -50.63 5.49 -14.63
CA MET A 1 -50.05 5.65 -13.27
C MET A 1 -48.70 4.95 -13.30
N SER A 2 -47.61 5.68 -13.54
CA SER A 2 -46.26 5.11 -13.56
C SER A 2 -45.68 5.16 -12.15
N ALA A 3 -45.17 4.04 -11.65
CA ALA A 3 -44.54 3.96 -10.35
C ALA A 3 -43.27 4.84 -10.31
N PRO A 4 -42.93 5.48 -9.18
CA PRO A 4 -41.67 6.18 -9.06
C PRO A 4 -40.53 5.16 -9.02
N GLU A 5 -39.62 5.25 -10.00
CA GLU A 5 -38.36 4.52 -10.00
C GLU A 5 -37.60 4.82 -8.71
N ARG A 6 -37.33 3.77 -7.94
CA ARG A 6 -36.53 3.83 -6.71
C ARG A 6 -35.08 4.07 -7.15
N PRO A 7 -34.40 5.14 -6.71
CA PRO A 7 -33.01 5.37 -7.10
C PRO A 7 -32.13 4.23 -6.58
N GLU A 8 -31.32 3.64 -7.47
CA GLU A 8 -30.34 2.61 -7.12
C GLU A 8 -29.39 3.15 -6.03
N PRO A 9 -29.06 2.36 -5.00
CA PRO A 9 -28.04 2.75 -4.03
C PRO A 9 -26.70 2.86 -4.76
N SER A 10 -26.15 4.08 -4.83
CA SER A 10 -24.79 4.29 -5.31
C SER A 10 -23.83 3.55 -4.39
N ASP A 11 -23.31 2.42 -4.86
CA ASP A 11 -22.32 1.61 -4.16
C ASP A 11 -21.02 2.43 -4.01
N PRO A 12 -20.64 2.88 -2.80
CA PRO A 12 -19.46 3.73 -2.59
C PRO A 12 -18.16 2.97 -2.88
N ALA A 13 -18.20 1.65 -3.14
CA ALA A 13 -17.05 0.84 -3.48
C ALA A 13 -16.58 0.99 -4.95
N ARG A 14 -17.36 1.64 -5.84
CA ARG A 14 -17.14 1.53 -7.31
C ARG A 14 -16.31 2.63 -7.97
N SER A 15 -15.64 3.54 -7.25
CA SER A 15 -14.81 4.57 -7.90
C SER A 15 -13.60 5.03 -7.10
N ALA A 16 -12.89 4.10 -6.47
CA ALA A 16 -11.47 4.32 -6.21
C ALA A 16 -10.69 3.88 -7.47
N THR A 17 -10.51 4.80 -8.42
CA THR A 17 -9.49 4.61 -9.46
C THR A 17 -8.17 4.36 -8.72
N PRO A 18 -7.47 3.22 -8.96
CA PRO A 18 -6.18 2.99 -8.35
C PRO A 18 -5.28 4.18 -8.67
N GLY A 19 -4.78 4.84 -7.62
CA GLY A 19 -3.80 5.91 -7.79
C GLY A 19 -2.57 5.39 -8.53
N PRO A 20 -1.81 6.27 -9.21
CA PRO A 20 -0.58 5.86 -9.86
C PRO A 20 0.36 5.22 -8.84
N LEU A 21 1.00 4.12 -9.23
CA LEU A 21 2.05 3.50 -8.42
C LEU A 21 3.26 4.46 -8.33
N PRO A 22 3.98 4.47 -7.21
CA PRO A 22 5.19 5.28 -7.09
C PRO A 22 6.26 4.76 -8.04
N ASP A 23 7.11 5.66 -8.54
CA ASP A 23 8.27 5.29 -9.35
C ASP A 23 9.13 4.25 -8.63
N GLY A 24 9.54 3.18 -9.32
CA GLY A 24 10.36 2.11 -8.74
C GLY A 24 9.60 1.12 -7.86
N TRP A 25 8.27 1.06 -7.97
CA TRP A 25 7.44 0.02 -7.35
C TRP A 25 7.85 -1.40 -7.78
N GLU A 26 8.38 -1.58 -8.99
CA GLU A 26 8.86 -2.87 -9.50
C GLU A 26 10.02 -3.41 -8.65
N SER A 27 10.90 -2.51 -8.20
CA SER A 27 12.01 -2.88 -7.32
C SER A 27 11.50 -3.30 -5.94
N ILE A 28 10.48 -2.61 -5.43
CA ILE A 28 9.82 -2.95 -4.16
C ILE A 28 9.19 -4.34 -4.26
N TYR A 29 8.43 -4.60 -5.33
CA TYR A 29 7.82 -5.89 -5.59
C TYR A 29 8.88 -7.00 -5.69
N GLY A 30 9.96 -6.78 -6.45
CA GLY A 30 11.05 -7.73 -6.59
C GLY A 30 11.71 -8.09 -5.25
N TRP A 31 11.93 -7.12 -4.37
CA TRP A 31 12.44 -7.39 -3.02
C TRP A 31 11.44 -8.18 -2.18
N LEU A 32 10.15 -7.86 -2.26
CA LEU A 32 9.12 -8.51 -1.44
C LEU A 32 8.85 -9.94 -1.91
N VAL A 33 8.93 -10.23 -3.20
CA VAL A 33 8.92 -11.61 -3.72
C VAL A 33 10.05 -12.44 -3.11
N ALA A 34 11.25 -11.88 -2.96
CA ALA A 34 12.38 -12.58 -2.34
C ALA A 34 12.23 -12.78 -0.82
N LEU A 35 11.37 -11.99 -0.15
CA LEU A 35 11.22 -11.97 1.31
C LEU A 35 9.93 -12.62 1.82
N THR A 36 9.05 -13.05 0.92
CA THR A 36 7.74 -13.63 1.23
C THR A 36 7.58 -15.02 0.64
N PRO A 37 6.76 -15.90 1.26
CA PRO A 37 6.60 -17.27 0.80
C PRO A 37 5.72 -17.40 -0.45
N THR A 38 4.92 -16.38 -0.79
CA THR A 38 3.98 -16.43 -1.91
C THR A 38 3.92 -15.09 -2.64
N THR A 39 3.59 -15.13 -3.93
CA THR A 39 3.37 -13.92 -4.73
C THR A 39 2.22 -13.08 -4.19
N THR A 40 1.13 -13.70 -3.73
CA THR A 40 0.02 -13.01 -3.08
C THR A 40 0.46 -12.23 -1.84
N ALA A 41 1.36 -12.79 -1.02
CA ALA A 41 1.91 -12.07 0.12
C ALA A 41 2.80 -10.90 -0.33
N ALA A 42 3.61 -11.09 -1.38
CA ALA A 42 4.42 -10.01 -1.96
C ALA A 42 3.55 -8.86 -2.49
N GLU A 43 2.47 -9.16 -3.20
CA GLU A 43 1.51 -8.17 -3.73
C GLU A 43 0.85 -7.39 -2.60
N ALA A 44 0.36 -8.08 -1.56
CA ALA A 44 -0.27 -7.44 -0.40
C ALA A 44 0.69 -6.49 0.33
N LEU A 45 1.94 -6.91 0.54
CA LEU A 45 2.96 -6.05 1.15
C LEU A 45 3.37 -4.90 0.23
N THR A 46 3.40 -5.11 -1.09
CA THR A 46 3.73 -4.06 -2.07
C THR A 46 2.66 -2.97 -2.05
N ALA A 47 1.38 -3.36 -2.06
CA ALA A 47 0.26 -2.45 -1.94
C ALA A 47 0.33 -1.63 -0.64
N GLU A 48 0.71 -2.27 0.46
CA GLU A 48 0.88 -1.62 1.76
C GLU A 48 2.03 -0.59 1.75
N VAL A 49 3.18 -0.91 1.13
CA VAL A 49 4.28 0.05 0.94
C VAL A 49 3.82 1.25 0.11
N CYS A 50 3.15 1.00 -1.02
CA CYS A 50 2.65 2.06 -1.89
C CYS A 50 1.66 2.97 -1.14
N ARG A 51 0.76 2.40 -0.33
CA ARG A 51 -0.18 3.14 0.50
C ARG A 51 0.53 4.04 1.52
N ARG A 52 1.61 3.57 2.15
CA ARG A 52 2.41 4.37 3.10
C ARG A 52 3.16 5.50 2.42
N LEU A 53 3.73 5.24 1.24
CA LEU A 53 4.38 6.27 0.43
C LEU A 53 3.37 7.35 0.00
N ALA A 54 2.18 6.96 -0.45
CA ALA A 54 1.10 7.87 -0.81
C ALA A 54 0.58 8.69 0.39
N SER A 55 0.59 8.11 1.60
CA SER A 55 0.20 8.81 2.84
C SER A 55 1.26 9.80 3.33
N GLY A 56 2.46 9.78 2.73
CA GLY A 56 3.58 10.64 3.08
C GLY A 56 4.53 10.01 4.11
N PRO A 57 5.85 10.08 3.89
CA PRO A 57 6.84 9.63 4.85
C PRO A 57 6.87 10.52 6.11
N PRO A 58 7.29 9.99 7.27
CA PRO A 58 7.52 10.82 8.44
C PRO A 58 8.62 11.87 8.17
N PRO A 59 8.62 13.02 8.89
CA PRO A 59 9.50 14.15 8.57
C PRO A 59 10.99 13.81 8.49
N TRP A 60 11.48 12.90 9.34
CA TRP A 60 12.88 12.47 9.37
C TRP A 60 13.28 11.61 8.14
N LEU A 61 12.29 11.06 7.43
CA LEU A 61 12.47 10.26 6.21
C LEU A 61 12.18 11.06 4.95
N ALA A 62 11.30 12.06 5.02
CA ALA A 62 10.85 12.87 3.88
C ALA A 62 11.99 13.54 3.10
N GLY A 63 13.06 13.95 3.80
CA GLY A 63 14.26 14.55 3.17
C GLY A 63 15.24 13.56 2.55
N ARG A 64 14.95 12.25 2.58
CA ARG A 64 15.83 11.20 2.03
C ARG A 64 15.48 10.88 0.57
N PRO A 65 16.43 10.36 -0.23
CA PRO A 65 16.14 9.91 -1.59
C PRO A 65 14.99 8.89 -1.62
N ALA A 66 14.16 8.91 -2.67
CA ALA A 66 12.99 8.03 -2.82
C ALA A 66 13.34 6.54 -2.61
N SER A 67 14.48 6.09 -3.15
CA SER A 67 14.98 4.72 -2.95
C SER A 67 15.17 4.35 -1.47
N LYS A 68 15.59 5.29 -0.62
CA LYS A 68 15.71 5.08 0.83
C LYS A 68 14.36 5.07 1.53
N GLN A 69 13.41 5.87 1.07
CA GLN A 69 12.03 5.82 1.57
C GLN A 69 11.38 4.47 1.25
N HIS A 70 11.57 3.97 0.02
CA HIS A 70 11.06 2.67 -0.43
C HIS A 70 11.68 1.52 0.37
N GLN A 71 13.02 1.52 0.51
CA GLN A 71 13.72 0.52 1.33
C GLN A 71 13.22 0.50 2.77
N PHE A 72 13.07 1.68 3.38
CA PHE A 72 12.58 1.78 4.75
C PHE A 72 11.19 1.17 4.90
N PHE A 73 10.22 1.58 4.07
CA PHE A 73 8.86 1.06 4.16
C PHE A 73 8.78 -0.43 3.82
N ALA A 74 9.54 -0.92 2.82
CA ALA A 74 9.60 -2.34 2.50
C ALA A 74 10.09 -3.19 3.69
N VAL A 75 11.18 -2.77 4.34
CA VAL A 75 11.68 -3.45 5.55
C VAL A 75 10.67 -3.37 6.68
N GLN A 76 10.08 -2.19 6.92
CA GLN A 76 9.13 -2.00 7.99
C GLN A 76 7.89 -2.91 7.84
N VAL A 77 7.28 -2.98 6.65
CA VAL A 77 6.09 -3.83 6.44
C VAL A 77 6.42 -5.31 6.59
N VAL A 78 7.61 -5.75 6.17
CA VAL A 78 8.04 -7.15 6.33
C VAL A 78 8.24 -7.48 7.79
N LEU A 79 8.88 -6.61 8.57
CA LEU A 79 9.11 -6.84 9.99
C LEU A 79 7.79 -6.81 10.79
N GLU A 80 6.86 -5.92 10.45
CA GLU A 80 5.51 -5.91 11.04
C GLU A 80 4.72 -7.18 10.67
N ALA A 81 4.74 -7.60 9.40
CA ALA A 81 4.07 -8.83 8.95
C ALA A 81 4.62 -10.09 9.62
N ARG A 82 5.89 -10.08 10.01
CA ARG A 82 6.55 -11.16 10.76
C ARG A 82 6.34 -11.05 12.29
N GLY A 83 5.64 -10.02 12.77
CA GLY A 83 5.42 -9.78 14.19
C GLY A 83 6.67 -9.33 14.96
N VAL A 84 7.73 -8.91 14.27
CA VAL A 84 8.97 -8.42 14.89
C VAL A 84 8.79 -6.99 15.41
N LEU A 85 8.08 -6.15 14.64
CA LEU A 85 7.68 -4.82 15.07
C LEU A 85 6.23 -4.87 15.54
N ALA A 86 5.95 -4.26 16.70
CA ALA A 86 4.58 -3.97 17.09
C ALA A 86 3.99 -3.04 16.04
N GLY A 87 2.93 -3.47 15.35
CA GLY A 87 2.23 -2.62 14.38
C GLY A 87 1.86 -1.29 15.03
N ARG A 88 2.02 -0.17 14.29
CA ARG A 88 1.69 1.17 14.79
C ARG A 88 0.32 1.15 15.49
N PRO A 89 0.17 1.70 16.71
CA PRO A 89 -1.16 2.00 17.23
C PRO A 89 -1.87 2.90 16.22
N ARG A 90 -3.08 2.50 15.86
CA ARG A 90 -3.96 3.24 14.94
C ARG A 90 -4.38 4.57 15.53
#